data_AF-A0A3D5YM57-F1
#
_entry.id   AF-A0A3D5YM57-F1
#
_cell.length_a   1.000
_cell.length_b   1.000
_cell.length_c   1.000
_cell.angle_alpha   90.00
_cell.angle_beta   90.00
_cell.angle_gamma   90.00
#
_symmetry.space_group_name_H-M   'P 1'
#
loop_
_entity.id
_entity.type
_entity.pdbx_description
1 polymer ?
#
loop_
_entity_poly.entity_id
_entity_poly.type
_entity_poly.pdbx_seq_one_letter_code
_entity_poly.pdbx_strand_id
1 'polypeptide(L)'
;STLKKTIKGILFASDIFPGRAKDGERNMTVFHSTPQNEDSINSELEEILGTQQTYLLAQKTWLNAIPQFEIGFQDWKQHLYKTIPEGMFLAGNYLGKVGVSDVLESGYNLRL
;
A
#
# COMPACT_ATOMS: atom_id res chain seq x y z
N SER A 1 14.84 25.28 3.10
CA SER A 1 13.93 24.57 2.18
C SER A 1 13.76 23.16 2.72
N THR A 2 12.55 22.77 3.12
CA THR A 2 12.32 21.40 3.60
C THR A 2 12.29 20.49 2.37
N LEU A 3 13.32 19.65 2.19
CA LEU A 3 13.37 18.66 1.12
C LEU A 3 12.10 17.81 1.18
N LYS A 4 11.24 17.95 0.16
CA LYS A 4 10.00 17.19 0.06
C LYS A 4 10.36 15.76 -0.38
N LYS A 5 10.58 14.88 0.60
CA LYS A 5 10.87 13.46 0.38
C LYS A 5 9.73 12.77 -0.39
N THR A 6 10.08 12.01 -1.42
CA THR A 6 9.14 11.28 -2.26
C THR A 6 8.90 9.86 -1.75
N ILE A 7 9.88 9.29 -1.06
CA ILE A 7 9.76 8.04 -0.31
C ILE A 7 8.78 8.24 0.85
N LYS A 8 7.81 7.35 0.95
CA LYS A 8 6.76 7.35 2.00
C LYS A 8 7.09 6.39 3.14
N GLY A 9 7.93 5.40 2.89
CA GLY A 9 8.36 4.46 3.90
C GLY A 9 9.30 3.40 3.32
N ILE A 10 10.06 2.79 4.21
CA ILE A 10 10.99 1.70 3.90
C ILE A 10 10.67 0.57 4.89
N LEU A 11 10.45 -0.62 4.35
CA LEU A 11 10.23 -1.83 5.13
C LEU A 11 11.45 -2.74 4.98
N PHE A 12 12.20 -2.97 6.05
CA PHE A 12 13.30 -3.94 6.08
C PHE A 12 12.76 -5.36 6.16
N ALA A 13 12.27 -5.88 5.03
CA ALA A 13 11.51 -7.12 4.95
C ALA A 13 12.30 -8.33 5.48
N SER A 14 13.60 -8.43 5.22
CA SER A 14 14.44 -9.53 5.72
C SER A 14 14.64 -9.51 7.24
N ASP A 15 14.60 -8.33 7.85
CA ASP A 15 14.83 -8.17 9.30
C ASP A 15 13.57 -8.55 10.09
N ILE A 16 12.39 -8.33 9.50
CA ILE A 16 11.09 -8.70 10.08
C ILE A 16 10.74 -10.16 9.77
N PHE A 17 11.09 -10.64 8.58
CA PHE A 17 10.72 -11.97 8.10
C PHE A 17 11.98 -12.74 7.66
N PRO A 18 12.56 -13.56 8.55
CA PRO A 18 13.69 -14.41 8.22
C PRO A 18 13.43 -15.28 6.98
N GLY A 19 14.46 -15.51 6.17
CA GLY A 19 14.36 -16.29 4.92
C GLY A 19 13.81 -15.51 3.71
N ARG A 20 13.58 -14.20 3.85
CA ARG A 20 13.19 -13.32 2.72
C ARG A 20 14.37 -12.73 1.94
N ALA A 21 15.60 -13.05 2.31
CA ALA A 21 16.84 -12.72 1.58
C ALA A 21 17.81 -13.92 1.64
N LYS A 22 18.81 -13.94 0.76
CA LYS A 22 19.89 -14.93 0.83
C LYS A 22 20.83 -14.59 1.99
N ASP A 23 21.63 -15.57 2.42
CA ASP A 23 22.64 -15.35 3.47
C ASP A 23 23.61 -14.24 3.07
N GLY A 24 23.82 -13.28 3.98
CA GLY A 24 24.66 -12.10 3.74
C GLY A 24 23.98 -10.97 2.97
N GLU A 25 22.77 -11.16 2.46
CA GLU A 25 21.97 -10.11 1.80
C GLU A 25 20.90 -9.54 2.74
N ARG A 26 20.44 -8.33 2.46
CA ARG A 26 19.27 -7.71 3.11
C ARG A 26 18.30 -7.19 2.07
N ASN A 27 17.02 -7.41 2.32
CA ASN A 27 15.94 -7.01 1.41
C ASN A 27 15.08 -5.94 2.06
N MET A 28 14.83 -4.87 1.32
CA MET A 28 13.92 -3.81 1.71
C MET A 28 12.85 -3.57 0.63
N THR A 29 11.68 -3.11 1.06
CA THR A 29 10.61 -2.62 0.18
C THR A 29 10.46 -1.13 0.39
N VAL A 30 10.58 -0.36 -0.69
CA VAL A 30 10.50 1.10 -0.67
C VAL A 30 9.16 1.51 -1.25
N PHE A 31 8.40 2.32 -0.51
CA PHE A 31 7.11 2.85 -0.95
C PHE A 31 7.27 4.31 -1.37
N HIS A 32 6.75 4.67 -2.53
CA HIS A 32 6.80 6.04 -3.06
C HIS A 32 5.51 6.36 -3.85
N SER A 33 5.17 7.65 -3.99
CA SER A 33 3.86 8.08 -4.53
C SER A 33 3.80 8.27 -6.05
N THR A 34 4.94 8.46 -6.71
CA THR A 34 4.99 8.74 -8.16
C THR A 34 5.94 7.76 -8.82
N PRO A 35 5.69 7.31 -10.06
CA PRO A 35 6.69 6.55 -10.80
C PRO A 35 7.94 7.42 -10.94
N GLN A 36 8.98 7.07 -10.19
CA GLN A 36 10.31 7.67 -10.29
C GLN A 36 11.19 6.70 -11.08
N ASN A 37 12.23 7.23 -11.73
CA ASN A 37 13.31 6.38 -12.20
C ASN A 37 14.09 5.83 -10.99
N GLU A 38 14.76 4.71 -11.18
CA GLU A 38 15.53 4.04 -10.13
C GLU A 38 16.59 4.98 -9.53
N ASP A 39 17.25 5.80 -10.35
CA ASP A 39 18.28 6.76 -9.93
C ASP A 39 17.77 7.77 -8.89
N SER A 40 16.57 8.32 -9.08
CA SER A 40 16.00 9.27 -8.12
C SER A 40 15.66 8.59 -6.79
N ILE A 41 15.19 7.34 -6.83
CA ILE A 41 14.89 6.58 -5.61
C ILE A 41 16.19 6.24 -4.89
N ASN A 42 17.20 5.77 -5.60
CA ASN A 42 18.53 5.45 -5.04
C ASN A 42 19.18 6.69 -4.43
N SER A 43 19.11 7.85 -5.10
CA SER A 43 19.63 9.11 -4.56
C SER A 43 18.94 9.48 -3.24
N GLU A 44 17.61 9.37 -3.17
CA GLU A 44 16.88 9.68 -1.94
C GLU A 44 17.14 8.64 -0.84
N LEU A 45 17.32 7.35 -1.20
CA LEU A 45 17.70 6.29 -0.27
C LEU A 45 19.10 6.52 0.31
N GLU A 46 20.07 6.92 -0.51
CA GLU A 46 21.43 7.25 -0.05
C GLU A 46 21.42 8.40 0.95
N GLU A 47 20.56 9.42 0.73
CA GLU A 47 20.38 10.49 1.71
C GLU A 47 19.77 10.01 3.04
N ILE A 48 18.95 8.95 3.04
CA ILE A 48 18.27 8.44 4.23
C ILE A 48 19.12 7.41 4.99
N LEU A 49 19.76 6.48 4.27
CA LEU A 49 20.44 5.31 4.81
C LEU A 49 21.97 5.37 4.68
N GLY A 50 22.49 6.39 3.99
CA GLY A 50 23.89 6.46 3.56
C GLY A 50 24.14 5.64 2.29
N THR A 51 25.35 5.76 1.75
CA THR A 51 25.77 5.01 0.57
C THR A 51 25.85 3.53 0.86
N GLN A 52 25.13 2.72 0.08
CA GLN A 52 25.09 1.27 0.16
C GLN A 52 25.09 0.72 -1.26
N GLN A 53 25.65 -0.48 -1.47
CA GLN A 53 25.46 -1.17 -2.75
C GLN A 53 24.05 -1.77 -2.77
N THR A 54 23.19 -1.27 -3.63
CA THR A 54 21.82 -1.74 -3.83
C THR A 54 21.60 -2.19 -5.26
N TYR A 55 20.69 -3.13 -5.46
CA TYR A 55 20.22 -3.55 -6.78
C TYR A 55 18.71 -3.71 -6.74
N LEU A 56 18.04 -3.26 -7.81
CA LEU A 56 16.60 -3.41 -7.93
C LEU A 56 16.22 -4.86 -8.23
N LEU A 57 15.50 -5.49 -7.30
CA LEU A 57 14.94 -6.83 -7.49
C LEU A 57 13.67 -6.82 -8.35
N ALA A 58 12.76 -5.90 -8.03
CA ALA A 58 11.48 -5.76 -8.72
C ALA A 58 10.87 -4.40 -8.41
N GLN A 59 10.10 -3.87 -9.36
CA GLN A 59 9.31 -2.65 -9.19
C GLN A 59 7.88 -2.90 -9.67
N LYS A 60 6.90 -2.39 -8.91
CA LYS A 60 5.49 -2.44 -9.27
C LYS A 60 4.80 -1.12 -8.96
N THR A 61 4.14 -0.55 -9.96
CA THR A 61 3.31 0.64 -9.82
C THR A 61 1.84 0.25 -9.73
N TRP A 62 1.14 0.80 -8.75
CA TRP A 62 -0.30 0.63 -8.56
C TRP A 62 -0.97 2.00 -8.66
N LEU A 63 -1.61 2.29 -9.80
CA LEU A 63 -2.23 3.61 -10.04
C LEU A 63 -3.37 3.90 -9.05
N ASN A 64 -4.13 2.87 -8.67
CA ASN A 64 -5.23 2.95 -7.72
C ASN A 64 -4.96 2.02 -6.52
N ALA A 65 -3.83 2.23 -5.84
CA ALA A 65 -3.32 1.32 -4.81
C ALA A 65 -4.22 1.18 -3.58
N ILE A 66 -4.68 2.30 -3.04
CA ILE A 66 -5.41 2.37 -1.77
C ILE A 66 -6.59 3.34 -1.93
N PRO A 67 -7.85 2.90 -1.76
CA PRO A 67 -9.01 3.78 -1.75
C PRO A 67 -8.84 4.90 -0.71
N GLN A 68 -9.20 6.12 -1.09
CA GLN A 68 -9.20 7.28 -0.20
C GLN A 68 -10.64 7.58 0.25
N PHE A 69 -10.85 7.76 1.55
CA PHE A 69 -12.17 8.05 2.12
C PHE A 69 -12.23 9.53 2.50
N GLU A 70 -12.57 10.35 1.51
CA GLU A 70 -12.62 11.80 1.65
C GLU A 70 -13.94 12.27 2.27
N ILE A 71 -14.06 13.58 2.46
CA ILE A 71 -15.29 14.23 2.93
C ILE A 71 -16.44 13.83 1.99
N GLY A 72 -17.56 13.41 2.57
CA GLY A 72 -18.73 12.89 1.83
C GLY A 72 -18.74 11.37 1.62
N PHE A 73 -17.66 10.65 1.95
CA PHE A 73 -17.61 9.20 1.82
C PHE A 73 -18.73 8.48 2.60
N GLN A 74 -19.05 8.94 3.82
CA GLN A 74 -20.11 8.33 4.62
C GLN A 74 -21.50 8.53 4.00
N ASP A 75 -21.77 9.72 3.45
CA ASP A 75 -23.04 10.02 2.79
C ASP A 75 -23.20 9.18 1.52
N TRP A 76 -22.13 9.10 0.72
CA TRP A 76 -22.06 8.23 -0.45
C TRP A 76 -22.32 6.77 -0.08
N LYS A 77 -21.66 6.28 0.97
CA LYS A 77 -21.83 4.89 1.45
C LYS A 77 -23.26 4.62 1.91
N GLN A 78 -23.86 5.54 2.67
CA GLN A 78 -25.26 5.40 3.08
C GLN A 78 -26.23 5.42 1.90
N HIS A 79 -25.99 6.31 0.92
CA HIS A 79 -26.80 6.36 -0.29
C HIS A 79 -26.69 5.05 -1.07
N LEU A 80 -25.48 4.52 -1.23
CA LEU A 80 -25.23 3.23 -1.88
C LEU A 80 -26.05 2.10 -1.24
N TYR A 81 -25.99 1.95 0.08
CA TYR A 81 -26.77 0.92 0.78
C TYR A 81 -28.29 1.10 0.69
N LYS A 82 -28.78 2.32 0.47
CA LYS A 82 -30.21 2.59 0.26
C LYS A 82 -30.68 2.27 -1.17
N THR A 83 -29.76 2.22 -2.14
CA THR A 83 -30.10 2.06 -3.56
C THR A 83 -29.80 0.67 -4.12
N ILE A 84 -29.03 -0.17 -3.41
CA ILE A 84 -28.80 -1.54 -3.85
C ILE A 84 -30.11 -2.36 -3.88
N PRO A 85 -30.31 -3.21 -4.90
CA PRO A 85 -31.47 -4.11 -4.95
C PRO A 85 -31.49 -5.12 -3.79
N GLU A 86 -32.69 -5.60 -3.47
CA GLU A 86 -32.85 -6.72 -2.54
C GLU A 86 -32.08 -7.96 -3.01
N GLY A 87 -31.41 -8.64 -2.08
CA GLY A 87 -30.56 -9.80 -2.38
C GLY A 87 -29.17 -9.47 -2.93
N MET A 88 -28.84 -8.18 -3.14
CA MET A 88 -27.49 -7.76 -3.48
C MET A 88 -26.66 -7.46 -2.24
N PHE A 89 -25.46 -8.02 -2.18
CA PHE A 89 -24.52 -7.80 -1.07
C PHE A 89 -23.24 -7.17 -1.58
N LEU A 90 -22.71 -6.20 -0.83
CA LEU A 90 -21.48 -5.49 -1.16
C LEU A 90 -20.36 -5.94 -0.23
N ALA A 91 -19.19 -6.25 -0.82
CA ALA A 91 -17.97 -6.57 -0.11
C ALA A 91 -16.77 -5.93 -0.83
N GLY A 92 -15.70 -5.66 -0.10
CA GLY A 92 -14.48 -5.08 -0.66
C GLY A 92 -13.98 -3.83 0.07
N ASN A 93 -12.78 -3.42 -0.32
CA ASN A 93 -12.04 -2.36 0.39
C ASN A 93 -12.60 -0.95 0.18
N TYR A 94 -13.34 -0.72 -0.89
CA TYR A 94 -13.98 0.56 -1.18
C TYR A 94 -15.05 0.96 -0.16
N LEU A 95 -15.50 0.02 0.69
CA LEU A 95 -16.55 0.24 1.70
C LEU A 95 -16.03 0.85 3.01
N GLY A 96 -14.81 1.38 3.04
CA GLY A 96 -14.29 2.12 4.20
C GLY A 96 -13.29 1.34 5.05
N LYS A 97 -12.81 0.18 4.57
CA LYS A 97 -11.81 -0.62 5.26
C LYS A 97 -10.75 -1.10 4.27
N VAL A 98 -9.47 -0.94 4.59
CA VAL A 98 -8.36 -1.28 3.67
C VAL A 98 -7.47 -2.43 4.15
N GLY A 99 -7.62 -2.85 5.40
CA GLY A 99 -6.87 -3.98 5.97
C GLY A 99 -7.27 -5.30 5.32
N VAL A 100 -6.31 -6.21 5.11
CA VAL A 100 -6.58 -7.51 4.49
C VAL A 100 -7.61 -8.32 5.29
N SER A 101 -7.50 -8.34 6.63
CA SER A 101 -8.46 -9.01 7.51
C SER A 101 -9.86 -8.42 7.42
N ASP A 102 -9.95 -7.09 7.44
CA ASP A 102 -11.21 -6.37 7.32
C ASP A 102 -11.93 -6.64 5.99
N VAL A 103 -11.18 -6.68 4.90
CA VAL A 103 -11.71 -6.95 3.56
C VAL A 103 -12.16 -8.41 3.47
N LEU A 104 -11.40 -9.34 4.05
CA LEU A 104 -11.79 -10.73 4.14
C LEU A 104 -13.10 -10.89 4.94
N GLU A 105 -13.20 -10.26 6.11
CA GLU A 105 -14.42 -10.23 6.91
C GLU A 105 -15.61 -9.68 6.14
N SER A 106 -15.41 -8.66 5.29
CA SER A 106 -16.51 -8.08 4.51
C SER A 106 -17.15 -9.08 3.53
N GLY A 107 -16.38 -10.06 3.04
CA GLY A 107 -16.90 -11.14 2.20
C GLY A 107 -17.40 -12.35 3.00
N TYR A 108 -16.79 -12.64 4.15
CA TYR A 108 -17.13 -13.81 4.98
C TYR A 108 -18.37 -13.59 5.86
N ASN A 109 -18.57 -12.38 6.39
CA ASN A 109 -19.71 -12.03 7.24
C ASN A 109 -20.99 -11.69 6.46
N LEU A 110 -21.01 -11.95 5.15
CA LEU A 110 -22.25 -12.02 4.38
C LEU A 110 -22.99 -13.27 4.87
N ARG A 111 -23.75 -13.15 5.96
CA ARG A 111 -24.61 -14.22 6.48
C ARG A 111 -25.68 -14.55 5.42
N LEU A 112 -25.29 -15.40 4.48
CA LEU A 112 -26.14 -16.16 3.57
C LEU A 112 -26.60 -17.44 4.27
#